data_AF-A0A954BKP5-F1
#
_entry.id   AF-A0A954BKP5-F1
#
_cell.length_a   1.000
_cell.length_b   1.000
_cell.length_c   1.000
_cell.angle_alpha   90.00
_cell.angle_beta   90.00
_cell.angle_gamma   90.00
#
_symmetry.space_group_name_H-M   'P 1'
#
loop_
_entity.id
_entity.type
_entity.pdbx_description
1 polymer ?
#
loop_
_entity_poly.entity_id
_entity_poly.type
_entity_poly.pdbx_seq_one_letter_code
_entity_poly.pdbx_strand_id
1 'polypeptide(L)' 'MARKKIALIGSGMIGGTLAHIAAREELGDVVLFDIAEGIPQGKALDLAESTPVYNASVSLKGANDYADIAGADVCIV' A
#
# COMPACT_ATOMS: atom_id res chain seq x y z
N MET A 1 16.62 -10.63 -3.97
CA MET A 1 15.59 -10.30 -4.99
C MET A 1 14.77 -9.13 -4.48
N ALA A 2 14.32 -8.23 -5.35
CA ALA A 2 13.42 -7.16 -4.92
C ALA A 2 12.09 -7.76 -4.43
N ARG A 3 11.48 -7.16 -3.40
CA ARG A 3 10.13 -7.53 -2.93
C ARG A 3 9.12 -7.28 -4.05
N LYS A 4 8.02 -8.03 -4.02
CA LYS A 4 6.91 -7.80 -4.95
C LYS A 4 6.28 -6.45 -4.70
N LYS A 5 5.90 -5.73 -5.76
CA LYS A 5 5.25 -4.42 -5.67
C LYS A 5 3.76 -4.57 -5.98
N ILE A 6 2.91 -4.16 -5.05
CA ILE A 6 1.46 -4.25 -5.14
C ILE A 6 0.89 -2.83 -5.22
N ALA A 7 0.17 -2.52 -6.30
CA ALA A 7 -0.52 -1.25 -6.47
C ALA A 7 -2.03 -1.42 -6.21
N LEU A 8 -2.57 -0.61 -5.32
CA LEU A 8 -3.99 -0.54 -5.02
C LEU A 8 -4.52 0.79 -5.58
N ILE A 9 -5.27 0.71 -6.68
CA ILE A 9 -5.82 1.86 -7.39
C ILE A 9 -7.19 2.19 -6.78
N GLY A 10 -7.15 2.93 -5.69
CA GLY A 10 -8.28 3.21 -4.82
C GLY A 10 -7.89 2.94 -3.37
N SER A 11 -7.87 4.00 -2.56
CA SER A 11 -7.54 3.93 -1.13
C SER A 11 -8.79 3.96 -0.24
N GLY A 12 -9.93 3.52 -0.78
CA GLY A 12 -11.21 3.44 -0.06
C GLY A 12 -11.20 2.42 1.09
N MET A 13 -12.38 1.96 1.50
CA MET A 13 -12.48 0.96 2.58
C MET A 13 -11.80 -0.35 2.20
N ILE A 14 -12.11 -0.87 1.00
CA ILE A 14 -11.54 -2.13 0.51
C ILE A 14 -10.04 -1.98 0.24
N GLY A 15 -9.61 -0.91 -0.43
CA GLY A 15 -8.18 -0.65 -0.69
C GLY A 15 -7.35 -0.58 0.60
N GLY A 16 -7.85 0.10 1.63
CA GLY A 16 -7.20 0.12 2.95
C GLY A 16 -7.11 -1.27 3.59
N THR A 17 -8.19 -2.05 3.54
CA THR A 17 -8.19 -3.42 4.08
C THR A 17 -7.25 -4.35 3.31
N LEU A 18 -7.19 -4.25 1.99
CA LEU A 18 -6.25 -5.02 1.17
C LEU A 18 -4.81 -4.64 1.48
N ALA A 19 -4.49 -3.35 1.64
CA ALA A 19 -3.18 -2.89 2.06
C ALA A 19 -2.79 -3.45 3.43
N HIS A 20 -3.73 -3.47 4.37
CA HIS A 20 -3.51 -4.04 5.70
C HIS A 20 -3.19 -5.53 5.65
N ILE A 21 -3.97 -6.33 4.89
CA ILE A 21 -3.72 -7.76 4.72
C ILE A 21 -2.36 -7.98 4.02
N ALA A 22 -2.08 -7.25 2.94
CA ALA A 22 -0.82 -7.36 2.22
C ALA A 22 0.40 -7.03 3.09
N ALA A 23 0.29 -6.01 3.93
CA ALA A 23 1.33 -5.62 4.87
C ALA A 23 1.53 -6.68 5.97
N ARG A 24 0.43 -7.16 6.56
CA ARG A 24 0.46 -8.12 7.67
C ARG A 24 1.02 -9.48 7.26
N GLU A 25 0.70 -9.95 6.07
CA GLU A 25 1.14 -11.24 5.54
C GLU A 25 2.46 -11.11 4.73
N GLU A 26 3.13 -9.95 4.77
CA GLU A 26 4.37 -9.64 4.04
C GLU A 26 4.35 -9.98 2.53
N LEU A 27 3.20 -9.79 1.87
CA LEU A 27 3.03 -10.17 0.46
C LEU A 27 3.88 -9.33 -0.51
N GLY A 28 4.21 -8.10 -0.11
CA GLY A 28 4.97 -7.17 -0.94
C GLY A 28 4.94 -5.74 -0.40
N ASP A 29 5.69 -4.87 -1.06
CA ASP A 29 5.63 -3.43 -0.85
C ASP A 29 4.37 -2.87 -1.52
N VAL A 30 3.64 -2.01 -0.83
CA VAL A 30 2.30 -1.56 -1.22
C VAL A 30 2.31 -0.07 -1.57
N VAL A 31 1.70 0.25 -2.72
CA VAL A 31 1.36 1.62 -3.12
C VAL A 31 -0.16 1.78 -3.06
N LEU A 32 -0.65 2.62 -2.16
CA LEU A 32 -2.03 3.09 -2.11
C LEU A 32 -2.14 4.32 -3.01
N PHE A 33 -2.81 4.18 -4.15
CA PHE A 33 -3.11 5.29 -5.04
C PHE A 33 -4.55 5.78 -4.81
N ASP A 34 -4.76 7.09 -4.81
CA ASP A 34 -6.08 7.69 -4.85
C ASP A 34 -6.04 9.08 -5.50
N ILE A 35 -7.17 9.59 -5.97
CA ILE A 35 -7.30 10.98 -6.42
C ILE A 35 -7.52 11.95 -5.26
N ALA A 36 -8.01 11.45 -4.12
CA ALA A 36 -8.19 12.26 -2.92
C ALA A 36 -6.85 12.49 -2.23
N GLU A 37 -6.31 13.71 -2.34
CA GLU A 37 -5.03 14.09 -1.72
C GLU A 37 -5.04 13.89 -0.20
N GLY A 38 -3.91 13.43 0.34
CA GLY A 38 -3.69 13.22 1.78
C GLY A 38 -4.29 11.92 2.32
N ILE A 39 -5.38 11.42 1.76
CA ILE A 39 -6.02 10.16 2.20
C ILE A 39 -5.09 8.94 2.04
N PRO A 40 -4.51 8.66 0.85
CA PRO A 40 -3.66 7.47 0.70
C PRO A 40 -2.39 7.58 1.54
N GLN A 41 -1.85 8.78 1.76
CA GLN A 41 -0.68 9.01 2.61
C GLN A 41 -0.98 8.76 4.08
N GLY A 42 -2.10 9.30 4.58
CA GLY A 42 -2.53 9.08 5.95
C GLY A 42 -2.75 7.60 6.25
N LYS A 43 -3.43 6.89 5.34
CA LYS A 43 -3.63 5.43 5.47
C LYS A 43 -2.32 4.65 5.37
N ALA A 44 -1.42 5.01 4.46
CA ALA A 44 -0.13 4.34 4.34
C ALA A 44 0.72 4.50 5.62
N LEU A 45 0.71 5.68 6.25
CA LEU A 45 1.39 5.93 7.51
C LEU A 45 0.77 5.12 8.65
N ASP A 46 -0.56 5.16 8.81
CA ASP A 46 -1.29 4.38 9.81
C ASP A 46 -0.98 2.87 9.71
N LEU A 47 -1.02 2.33 8.48
CA LEU A 47 -0.67 0.94 8.25
C LEU A 47 0.81 0.65 8.54
N ALA A 48 1.72 1.56 8.19
CA ALA A 48 3.15 1.40 8.46
C ALA A 48 3.42 1.34 9.98
N GLU A 49 2.75 2.19 10.75
CA GLU A 49 2.81 2.21 12.22
C GLU A 49 2.21 0.94 12.84
N SER A 50 1.30 0.24 12.15
CA SER A 50 0.75 -1.05 12.60
C SER A 50 1.71 -2.23 12.40
N THR A 51 2.66 -2.14 11.45
CA THR A 51 3.52 -3.27 11.08
C THR A 51 4.41 -3.84 12.21
N PRO A 52 4.93 -3.05 13.17
CA PRO A 52 5.70 -3.58 14.30
C PRO A 52 4.88 -4.52 15.20
N VAL A 53 3.55 -4.36 15.26
CA VAL A 53 2.66 -5.25 16.02
C VAL A 53 2.67 -6.66 15.45
N TYR A 54 2.85 -6.79 14.14
CA TYR A 54 2.88 -8.06 13.42
C TYR A 54 4.29 -8.55 13.13
N ASN A 55 5.32 -7.80 13.55
CA ASN A 55 6.72 -8.04 13.19
C ASN A 55 6.93 -8.17 11.67
N ALA A 56 6.13 -7.44 10.87
CA ALA A 56 6.20 -7.41 9.43
C ALA A 56 7.14 -6.30 8.96
N SER A 57 7.92 -6.55 7.90
CA SER A 57 8.75 -5.52 7.27
C SER A 57 8.21 -5.26 5.88
N VAL A 58 7.52 -4.15 5.63
CA VAL A 58 7.03 -3.79 4.29
C VAL A 58 7.14 -2.29 4.06
N SER A 59 7.35 -1.88 2.81
CA SER A 59 7.23 -0.48 2.42
C SER A 59 5.78 -0.17 2.07
N LEU A 60 5.23 0.90 2.65
CA LEU A 60 3.89 1.42 2.38
C LEU A 60 4.01 2.86 1.90
N LYS A 61 3.45 3.16 0.72
CA LYS A 61 3.46 4.49 0.14
C LYS A 61 2.05 4.92 -0.26
N GLY A 62 1.64 6.11 0.17
CA GLY A 62 0.50 6.80 -0.40
C GLY A 62 0.91 7.62 -1.63
N ALA A 63 0.09 7.60 -2.67
CA ALA A 63 0.36 8.28 -3.94
C ALA A 63 -0.91 8.90 -4.53
N ASN A 64 -0.72 9.99 -5.29
CA ASN A 64 -1.76 10.60 -6.11
C ASN A 64 -1.35 10.69 -7.59
N ASP A 65 -0.15 10.19 -7.95
CA ASP A 65 0.35 10.14 -9.32
C ASP A 65 0.55 8.68 -9.75
N TYR A 66 0.11 8.35 -10.97
CA TYR A 66 0.26 7.02 -11.53
C TYR A 66 1.73 6.62 -11.79
N ALA A 67 2.65 7.57 -11.86
CA ALA A 67 4.08 7.28 -11.92
C ALA A 67 4.54 6.41 -10.73
N ASP A 68 3.90 6.55 -9.57
CA ASP A 68 4.28 5.80 -8.36
C ASP A 68 3.89 4.33 -8.41
N ILE A 69 2.95 3.91 -9.27
CA ILE A 69 2.58 2.51 -9.45
C ILE A 69 3.46 1.80 -10.50
N ALA A 70 4.41 2.49 -11.13
CA ALA A 70 5.27 1.92 -12.15
C ALA A 70 6.01 0.67 -11.64
N GLY A 71 6.00 -0.39 -12.46
CA GLY A 71 6.66 -1.66 -12.12
C GLY A 71 5.94 -2.49 -11.05
N ALA A 72 4.65 -2.24 -10.79
CA ALA A 72 3.85 -3.13 -9.95
C ALA A 72 3.75 -4.54 -10.57
N ASP A 73 3.98 -5.56 -9.76
CA ASP A 73 3.76 -6.97 -10.13
C ASP A 73 2.26 -7.30 -10.18
N VAL A 74 1.46 -6.64 -9.33
CA VAL A 74 0.00 -6.79 -9.24
C VAL A 74 -0.65 -5.43 -9.06
N CYS A 75 -1.71 -5.17 -9.84
CA CYS A 75 -2.60 -4.02 -9.66
C CYS A 75 -4.00 -4.52 -9.27
N ILE A 76 -4.57 -3.95 -8.22
CA ILE A 76 -5.96 -4.18 -7.81
C ILE A 76 -6.71 -2.85 -7.92
N VAL A 77 -7.81 -2.83 -8.65
CA VAL A 77 -8.65 -1.66 -8.93
C VAL A 77 -9.97 -1.79 -8.19
#